data_AF-A0A7C7ZS57-F1
#
_entry.id   AF-A0A7C7ZS57-F1
#
_cell.length_a   1.000
_cell.length_b   1.000
_cell.length_c   1.000
_cell.angle_alpha   90.00
_cell.angle_beta   90.00
_cell.angle_gamma   90.00
#
_symmetry.space_group_name_H-M   'P 1'
#
loop_
_entity.id
_entity.type
_entity.pdbx_description
1 polymer ?
#
loop_
_entity_poly.entity_id
_entity_poly.type
_entity_poly.pdbx_seq_one_letter_code
_entity_poly.pdbx_strand_id
1 'polypeptide(L)'
;FVGFLPNKKGKRRQELTHIASEKRTMVFFEAPHRIVAMLTDLYDIFGNRPMVMVREMTKVFEEVERGPVGSILEILKDREIKGEFTLVVAGSEETESPPSLSEEALNKLDTLLEESHGTVKDIAQRIAMEEGISYRRVYKECISRKNARKNP
;
A
#
# COMPACT_ATOMS: atom_id res chain seq x y z
N PHE A 1 -1.47 4.86 -17.62
CA PHE A 1 -1.03 3.63 -18.30
C PHE A 1 0.43 3.40 -17.95
N VAL A 2 0.79 2.21 -17.44
CA VAL A 2 2.14 1.89 -16.96
C VAL A 2 2.88 0.94 -17.92
N GLY A 3 2.16 0.02 -18.57
CA GLY A 3 2.77 -0.95 -19.48
C GLY A 3 3.48 -2.09 -18.73
N PHE A 4 4.64 -2.52 -19.23
CA PHE A 4 5.41 -3.61 -18.62
C PHE A 4 6.37 -3.09 -17.54
N LEU A 5 6.30 -3.71 -16.36
CA LEU A 5 7.27 -3.44 -15.30
C LEU A 5 8.59 -4.21 -15.52
N PRO A 6 9.71 -3.76 -14.94
CA PRO A 6 10.99 -4.45 -15.05
C PRO A 6 10.95 -5.94 -14.63
N ASN A 7 11.68 -6.79 -15.35
CA ASN A 7 11.71 -8.24 -15.06
C ASN A 7 12.34 -8.55 -13.68
N LYS A 8 13.38 -7.80 -13.30
CA LYS A 8 14.09 -7.98 -12.02
C LYS A 8 13.18 -7.57 -10.85
N LYS A 9 12.96 -8.49 -9.91
CA LYS A 9 12.09 -8.31 -8.72
C LYS A 9 12.37 -7.00 -7.98
N GLY A 10 13.64 -6.69 -7.69
CA GLY A 10 14.01 -5.46 -6.97
C GLY A 10 13.56 -4.19 -7.70
N LYS A 11 13.83 -4.10 -9.01
CA LYS A 11 13.40 -2.95 -9.83
C LYS A 11 11.88 -2.88 -9.97
N ARG A 12 11.21 -4.02 -10.17
CA ARG A 12 9.74 -4.08 -10.21
C ARG A 12 9.11 -3.54 -8.93
N ARG A 13 9.58 -4.00 -7.77
CA ARG A 13 9.07 -3.55 -6.47
C ARG A 13 9.36 -2.08 -6.20
N GLN A 14 10.50 -1.57 -6.66
CA GLN A 14 10.82 -0.15 -6.58
C GLN A 14 9.82 0.69 -7.38
N GLU A 15 9.55 0.34 -8.63
CA GLU A 15 8.54 1.01 -9.46
C GLU A 15 7.15 0.95 -8.83
N LEU A 16 6.73 -0.24 -8.37
CA LEU A 16 5.45 -0.40 -7.66
C LEU A 16 5.38 0.50 -6.43
N THR A 17 6.41 0.50 -5.59
CA THR A 17 6.45 1.35 -4.38
C THR A 17 6.31 2.83 -4.73
N HIS A 18 6.92 3.30 -5.82
CA HIS A 18 6.83 4.69 -6.27
C HIS A 18 5.39 5.10 -6.63
N ILE A 19 4.61 4.18 -7.21
CA ILE A 19 3.22 4.44 -7.66
C ILE A 19 2.16 3.93 -6.68
N ALA A 20 2.53 3.46 -5.49
CA ALA A 20 1.59 2.84 -4.55
C ALA A 20 0.46 3.77 -4.08
N SER A 21 0.74 5.08 -4.02
CA SER A 21 -0.20 6.15 -3.65
C SER A 21 -0.99 6.73 -4.82
N GLU A 22 -0.73 6.30 -6.07
CA GLU A 22 -1.42 6.81 -7.27
C GLU A 22 -2.93 6.65 -7.12
N LYS A 23 -3.68 7.73 -7.39
CA LYS A 23 -5.16 7.79 -7.28
C LYS A 23 -5.88 7.33 -8.53
N ARG A 24 -5.19 7.40 -9.67
CA ARG A 24 -5.75 6.98 -10.94
C ARG A 24 -5.67 5.47 -11.07
N THR A 25 -6.60 4.91 -11.83
CA THR A 25 -6.52 3.52 -12.27
C THR A 25 -5.22 3.30 -13.05
N MET A 26 -4.50 2.24 -12.69
CA MET A 26 -3.24 1.86 -13.32
C MET A 26 -3.47 0.66 -14.24
N VAL A 27 -2.85 0.69 -15.41
CA VAL A 27 -2.95 -0.39 -16.41
C VAL A 27 -1.56 -0.94 -16.66
N PHE A 28 -1.39 -2.24 -16.45
CA PHE A 28 -0.15 -2.97 -16.64
C PHE A 28 -0.34 -4.08 -17.68
N PHE A 29 0.75 -4.42 -18.35
CA PHE A 29 0.84 -5.65 -19.13
C PHE A 29 1.78 -6.63 -18.45
N GLU A 30 1.46 -7.92 -18.52
CA GLU A 30 2.29 -8.95 -17.92
C GLU A 30 2.30 -10.26 -18.73
N ALA A 31 3.47 -10.89 -18.75
CA ALA A 31 3.70 -12.18 -19.38
C ALA A 31 3.19 -13.32 -18.48
N PRO A 32 2.76 -14.46 -19.04
CA PRO A 32 2.14 -15.54 -18.28
C PRO A 32 3.05 -16.09 -17.18
N HIS A 33 4.32 -16.31 -17.49
CA HIS A 33 5.31 -16.82 -16.52
C HIS A 33 5.65 -15.82 -15.38
N ARG A 34 5.16 -14.57 -15.45
CA ARG A 34 5.43 -13.52 -14.46
C ARG A 34 4.21 -13.12 -13.65
N ILE A 35 2.99 -13.48 -14.08
CA ILE A 35 1.75 -12.95 -13.51
C ILE A 35 1.65 -13.18 -12.00
N VAL A 36 1.97 -14.39 -11.53
CA VAL A 36 1.89 -14.72 -10.10
C VAL A 36 2.88 -13.87 -9.29
N ALA A 37 4.11 -13.71 -9.78
CA ALA A 37 5.13 -12.91 -9.09
C ALA A 37 4.77 -11.41 -9.09
N MET A 38 4.19 -10.90 -10.17
CA MET A 38 3.73 -9.53 -10.28
C MET A 38 2.55 -9.25 -9.34
N LEU A 39 1.52 -10.11 -9.33
CA LEU A 39 0.37 -9.99 -8.43
C LEU A 39 0.75 -10.15 -6.96
N THR A 40 1.73 -11.01 -6.65
CA THR A 40 2.27 -11.12 -5.29
C THR A 40 2.94 -9.82 -4.85
N ASP A 41 3.80 -9.24 -5.71
CA ASP A 41 4.43 -7.96 -5.41
C ASP A 41 3.39 -6.82 -5.32
N LEU A 42 2.33 -6.85 -6.13
CA LEU A 42 1.19 -5.92 -6.00
C LEU A 42 0.48 -6.07 -4.66
N TYR A 43 0.16 -7.29 -4.24
CA TYR A 43 -0.51 -7.55 -2.96
C TYR A 43 0.34 -7.06 -1.78
N ASP A 44 1.64 -7.36 -1.81
CA ASP A 44 2.58 -6.94 -0.76
C ASP A 44 2.68 -5.41 -0.61
N ILE A 45 2.57 -4.67 -1.72
CA ILE A 45 2.86 -3.22 -1.76
C ILE A 45 1.56 -2.39 -1.72
N PHE A 46 0.53 -2.78 -2.49
CA PHE A 46 -0.73 -2.06 -2.59
C PHE A 46 -1.80 -2.61 -1.64
N GLY A 47 -1.57 -3.78 -1.04
CA GLY A 47 -2.57 -4.52 -0.30
C GLY A 47 -3.56 -5.23 -1.22
N ASN A 48 -4.71 -5.59 -0.66
CA ASN A 48 -5.74 -6.35 -1.35
C ASN A 48 -6.61 -5.46 -2.28
N ARG A 49 -5.97 -4.68 -3.15
CA ARG A 49 -6.61 -3.62 -3.94
C ARG A 49 -7.57 -4.19 -5.00
N PRO A 50 -8.73 -3.56 -5.27
CA PRO A 50 -9.61 -3.98 -6.35
C PRO A 50 -8.91 -3.93 -7.71
N MET A 51 -9.12 -4.96 -8.54
CA MET A 51 -8.56 -5.00 -9.88
C MET A 51 -9.39 -5.84 -10.86
N VAL A 52 -9.02 -5.74 -12.13
CA VAL A 52 -9.47 -6.60 -13.22
C VAL A 52 -8.24 -7.20 -13.90
N MET A 53 -8.23 -8.52 -14.06
CA MET A 53 -7.26 -9.24 -14.88
C MET A 53 -7.96 -9.69 -16.15
N VAL A 54 -7.41 -9.32 -17.30
CA VAL A 54 -7.90 -9.74 -18.61
C VAL A 54 -6.84 -10.58 -19.30
N ARG A 55 -7.24 -11.72 -19.87
CA ARG A 55 -6.37 -12.62 -20.63
C ARG A 55 -6.76 -12.61 -22.12
N GLU A 56 -5.78 -12.44 -23.00
CA GLU A 56 -5.93 -12.51 -24.48
C GLU A 56 -7.04 -11.60 -25.08
N MET A 57 -6.89 -10.27 -24.99
CA MET A 57 -7.87 -9.24 -25.42
C MET A 57 -8.33 -9.23 -26.91
N THR A 58 -8.10 -10.26 -27.71
CA THR A 58 -8.50 -10.30 -29.14
C THR A 58 -8.86 -11.69 -29.67
N LYS A 59 -8.90 -12.72 -28.82
CA LYS A 59 -9.22 -14.10 -29.25
C LYS A 59 -10.61 -14.50 -28.73
N VAL A 60 -11.23 -15.49 -29.36
CA VAL A 60 -12.53 -16.09 -28.99
C VAL A 60 -12.58 -16.60 -27.52
N PHE A 61 -11.44 -16.65 -26.84
CA PHE A 61 -11.24 -17.13 -25.47
C PHE A 61 -10.85 -16.02 -24.48
N GLU A 62 -11.41 -14.82 -24.61
CA GLU A 62 -11.23 -13.74 -23.64
C GLU A 62 -11.73 -14.18 -22.26
N GLU A 63 -10.85 -14.12 -21.26
CA GLU A 63 -11.19 -14.37 -19.86
C GLU A 63 -11.00 -13.09 -19.05
N VAL A 64 -12.02 -12.71 -18.28
CA VAL A 64 -11.99 -11.52 -17.42
C VAL A 64 -12.30 -11.92 -15.99
N GLU A 65 -11.30 -11.76 -15.12
CA GLU A 65 -11.43 -11.98 -13.68
C GLU A 65 -11.47 -10.63 -12.97
N ARG A 66 -12.50 -10.42 -12.14
CA ARG A 66 -12.68 -9.18 -11.37
C ARG A 66 -12.68 -9.50 -9.88
N GLY A 67 -11.91 -8.74 -9.12
CA GLY A 67 -11.83 -8.94 -7.69
C GLY A 67 -10.60 -8.26 -7.08
N PRO A 68 -10.44 -8.34 -5.77
CA PRO A 68 -9.23 -7.85 -5.13
C PRO A 68 -8.03 -8.76 -5.47
N VAL A 69 -6.81 -8.21 -5.46
CA VAL A 69 -5.58 -8.92 -5.88
C VAL A 69 -5.47 -10.32 -5.26
N GLY A 70 -5.80 -10.48 -3.98
CA GLY A 70 -5.76 -11.76 -3.27
C GLY A 70 -6.71 -12.80 -3.85
N SER A 71 -7.93 -12.42 -4.22
CA SER A 71 -8.88 -13.36 -4.85
C SER A 71 -8.39 -13.80 -6.23
N ILE A 72 -7.79 -12.89 -7.00
CA ILE A 72 -7.20 -13.22 -8.31
C ILE A 72 -6.01 -14.17 -8.14
N LEU A 73 -5.18 -13.96 -7.11
CA LEU A 73 -4.07 -14.86 -6.78
C LEU A 73 -4.55 -16.28 -6.44
N GLU A 74 -5.65 -16.42 -5.69
CA GLU A 74 -6.21 -17.73 -5.39
C GLU A 74 -6.72 -18.44 -6.66
N ILE A 75 -7.42 -17.73 -7.55
CA ILE A 75 -7.90 -18.30 -8.83
C ILE A 75 -6.75 -18.82 -9.69
N LEU A 76 -5.60 -18.15 -9.66
CA LEU A 76 -4.43 -18.53 -10.46
C LEU A 76 -3.69 -19.77 -9.94
N LYS A 77 -3.91 -20.21 -8.70
CA LYS A 77 -3.23 -21.40 -8.15
C LYS A 77 -3.64 -22.69 -8.87
N ASP A 78 -4.91 -22.78 -9.23
CA ASP A 78 -5.51 -23.98 -9.82
C ASP A 78 -5.73 -23.86 -11.34
N ARG A 79 -5.24 -22.78 -11.97
CA ARG A 79 -5.39 -22.53 -13.41
C ARG A 79 -4.10 -22.72 -14.18
N GLU A 80 -4.25 -23.16 -15.43
CA GLU A 80 -3.17 -23.13 -16.40
C GLU A 80 -2.89 -21.69 -16.85
N ILE A 81 -1.66 -21.23 -16.65
CA ILE A 81 -1.26 -19.84 -16.94
C ILE A 81 -0.65 -19.75 -18.34
N LYS A 82 -1.45 -19.28 -19.30
CA LYS A 82 -1.04 -19.06 -20.70
C LYS A 82 -1.57 -17.72 -21.21
N GLY A 83 -1.03 -17.25 -22.33
CA GLY A 83 -1.45 -16.00 -22.98
C GLY A 83 -0.90 -14.75 -22.30
N GLU A 84 -1.23 -13.59 -22.87
CA GLU A 84 -0.82 -12.29 -22.36
C GLU A 84 -1.90 -11.71 -21.44
N PHE A 85 -1.47 -11.03 -20.38
CA PHE A 85 -2.36 -10.45 -19.37
C PHE A 85 -2.34 -8.93 -19.41
N THR A 86 -3.53 -8.33 -19.29
CA THR A 86 -3.72 -6.92 -19.00
C THR A 86 -4.32 -6.80 -17.61
N LEU A 87 -3.69 -5.99 -16.75
CA LEU A 87 -4.11 -5.77 -15.37
C LEU A 87 -4.57 -4.33 -15.22
N VAL A 88 -5.82 -4.14 -14.82
CA VAL A 88 -6.41 -2.84 -14.53
C VAL A 88 -6.60 -2.77 -13.02
N VAL A 89 -5.70 -2.08 -12.33
CA VAL A 89 -5.67 -1.97 -10.88
C VAL A 89 -6.26 -0.65 -10.46
N ALA A 90 -7.18 -0.66 -9.50
CA ALA A 90 -7.75 0.56 -8.95
C ALA A 90 -6.66 1.49 -8.42
N GLY A 91 -6.96 2.78 -8.38
CA GLY A 91 -6.15 3.73 -7.65
C GLY A 91 -6.15 3.42 -6.16
N SER A 92 -5.21 4.03 -5.46
CA SER A 92 -5.24 4.13 -4.01
C SER A 92 -6.50 4.88 -3.60
N GLU A 93 -7.44 4.17 -2.98
CA GLU A 93 -8.44 4.78 -2.12
C GLU A 93 -7.66 5.44 -0.99
N GLU A 94 -7.37 6.74 -1.12
CA GLU A 94 -7.27 7.52 0.10
C GLU A 94 -8.66 7.43 0.73
N THR A 95 -8.88 6.45 1.62
CA THR A 95 -9.30 6.93 2.92
C THR A 95 -8.20 7.91 3.30
N GLU A 96 -8.57 9.18 3.46
CA GLU A 96 -7.85 10.08 4.35
C GLU A 96 -7.17 9.23 5.41
N SER A 97 -5.87 9.46 5.62
CA SER A 97 -5.05 8.87 6.68
C SER A 97 -5.91 8.18 7.76
N PRO A 98 -5.61 6.95 8.25
CA PRO A 98 -6.31 6.44 9.44
C PRO A 98 -6.38 7.58 10.47
N PRO A 99 -7.43 7.75 11.29
CA PRO A 99 -7.75 9.03 11.94
C PRO A 99 -6.46 9.77 12.29
N SER A 100 -6.23 10.91 11.64
CA SER A 100 -5.14 11.78 12.05
C SER A 100 -5.29 11.99 13.55
N LEU A 101 -4.17 12.01 14.28
CA LEU A 101 -4.22 12.42 15.68
C LEU A 101 -5.04 13.70 15.73
N SER A 102 -6.07 13.72 16.59
CA SER A 102 -6.86 14.92 16.80
C SER A 102 -5.94 16.09 17.11
N GLU A 103 -6.35 17.32 16.79
CA GLU A 103 -5.55 18.50 17.18
C GLU A 103 -5.28 18.52 18.69
N GLU A 104 -6.23 18.04 19.48
CA GLU A 104 -6.08 17.83 20.93
C GLU A 104 -4.97 16.84 21.28
N ALA A 105 -4.89 15.70 20.59
CA ALA A 105 -3.82 14.72 20.80
C ALA A 105 -2.45 15.22 20.35
N LEU A 106 -2.39 16.00 19.27
CA LEU A 106 -1.15 16.63 18.80
C LEU A 106 -0.65 17.68 19.80
N ASN A 107 -1.53 18.54 20.31
CA ASN A 107 -1.19 19.52 21.32
C ASN A 107 -0.71 18.84 22.62
N LYS A 108 -1.41 17.79 23.08
CA LYS A 108 -0.99 17.01 24.23
C LYS A 108 0.37 16.34 24.02
N LEU A 109 0.61 15.78 22.83
CA LEU A 109 1.87 15.15 22.48
C LEU A 109 3.03 16.16 22.52
N ASP A 110 2.81 17.38 22.00
CA ASP A 110 3.79 18.46 22.05
C ASP A 110 4.11 18.90 23.49
N THR A 111 3.09 19.09 24.33
CA THR A 111 3.24 19.42 25.74
C THR A 111 4.01 18.34 26.49
N LEU A 112 3.63 17.06 26.33
CA LEU A 112 4.30 15.94 26.99
C LEU A 112 5.76 15.77 26.55
N LEU A 113 6.08 16.08 25.30
CA LEU A 113 7.45 16.08 24.79
C LEU A 113 8.28 17.28 25.28
N GLU A 114 7.66 18.45 25.50
CA GLU A 114 8.30 19.66 26.03
C GLU A 114 8.61 19.54 27.52
N GLU A 115 7.63 19.12 28.31
CA GLU A 115 7.73 19.01 29.76
C GLU A 115 8.56 17.79 30.20
N SER A 116 9.07 17.00 29.24
CA SER A 116 9.84 15.76 29.49
C SER A 116 9.12 14.78 30.42
N HIS A 117 7.78 14.74 30.36
CA HIS A 117 6.93 13.87 31.17
C HIS A 117 6.91 12.44 30.62
N GLY A 118 8.05 11.76 30.73
CA GLY A 118 8.22 10.35 30.38
C GLY A 118 9.01 10.10 29.11
N THR A 119 9.20 8.83 28.77
CA THR A 119 9.94 8.47 27.55
C THR A 119 9.04 8.62 26.33
N VAL A 120 9.66 8.77 25.14
CA VAL A 120 8.94 8.83 23.85
C VAL A 120 8.04 7.60 23.65
N LYS A 121 8.41 6.46 24.24
CA LYS A 121 7.59 5.23 24.22
C LYS A 121 6.34 5.38 25.07
N ASP A 122 6.47 5.89 26.30
CA ASP A 122 5.36 6.04 27.23
C ASP A 122 4.32 7.03 26.70
N ILE A 123 4.80 8.17 26.16
CA ILE A 123 3.95 9.19 25.53
C ILE A 123 3.20 8.58 24.34
N ALA A 124 3.90 7.83 23.49
CA ALA A 124 3.27 7.20 22.33
C ALA A 124 2.24 6.13 22.71
N GLN A 125 2.49 5.36 23.78
CA GLN A 125 1.58 4.34 24.25
C GLN A 125 0.30 4.93 24.86
N ARG A 126 0.44 6.02 25.61
CA ARG A 126 -0.70 6.75 26.18
C ARG A 126 -1.61 7.32 25.09
N ILE A 127 -1.05 8.10 24.17
CA ILE A 127 -1.82 8.75 23.09
C ILE A 127 -2.43 7.72 22.13
N ALA A 128 -1.73 6.62 21.86
CA ALA A 128 -2.29 5.52 21.06
C ALA A 128 -3.54 4.90 21.69
N MET A 129 -3.55 4.75 23.02
CA MET A 129 -4.68 4.19 23.76
C MET A 129 -5.85 5.18 23.85
N GLU A 130 -5.57 6.46 24.08
CA GLU A 130 -6.59 7.52 24.17
C GLU A 130 -7.31 7.75 22.82
N GLU A 131 -6.57 7.74 21.70
CA GLU A 131 -7.12 8.03 20.37
C GLU A 131 -7.58 6.77 19.60
N GLY A 132 -7.32 5.57 20.13
CA GLY A 132 -7.60 4.31 19.43
C GLY A 132 -6.75 4.11 18.17
N ILE A 133 -5.58 4.74 18.09
CA ILE A 133 -4.66 4.69 16.94
C ILE A 133 -3.48 3.77 17.23
N SER A 134 -2.91 3.14 16.20
CA SER A 134 -1.74 2.26 16.37
C SER A 134 -0.54 2.97 17.05
N TYR A 135 0.02 2.33 18.08
CA TYR A 135 1.26 2.76 18.77
C TYR A 135 2.40 3.12 17.82
N ARG A 136 2.63 2.29 16.80
CA ARG A 136 3.72 2.47 15.82
C ARG A 136 3.63 3.83 15.12
N ARG A 137 2.41 4.32 14.87
CA ARG A 137 2.20 5.61 14.22
C ARG A 137 2.45 6.76 15.16
N VAL A 138 1.85 6.73 16.35
CA VAL A 138 2.06 7.77 17.37
C VAL A 138 3.54 7.89 17.72
N TYR A 139 4.23 6.76 17.87
CA TYR A 139 5.67 6.74 18.12
C TYR A 139 6.49 7.38 16.99
N LYS A 140 6.13 7.11 15.73
CA LYS A 140 6.76 7.75 14.56
C LYS A 140 6.54 9.26 14.57
N GLU A 141 5.33 9.72 14.92
CA GLU A 141 5.00 11.14 15.05
C GLU A 141 5.83 11.82 16.15
N CYS A 142 5.95 11.20 17.33
CA CYS A 142 6.77 11.71 18.42
C CYS A 142 8.23 11.88 18.01
N ILE A 143 8.81 10.91 17.30
CA ILE A 143 10.20 10.98 16.82
C ILE A 143 10.34 12.09 15.77
N SER A 144 9.40 12.19 14.83
CA SER A 144 9.42 13.21 13.77
C SER A 144 9.44 14.63 14.37
N ARG A 145 8.53 14.90 15.32
CA ARG A 145 8.43 16.20 16.00
C ARG A 145 9.63 16.50 16.87
N LYS A 146 10.15 15.50 17.60
CA LYS A 146 11.38 15.66 18.40
C LYS A 146 12.61 15.96 17.53
N ASN A 147 12.68 15.42 16.32
CA ASN A 147 13.76 15.68 15.38
C ASN A 147 13.62 17.05 14.70
N ALA A 148 12.40 17.43 14.28
CA ALA A 148 12.11 18.73 13.70
C ALA A 148 12.46 19.88 14.67
N ARG A 149 12.26 19.68 15.97
CA ARG A 149 12.61 20.66 17.02
C ARG A 149 14.12 20.71 17.32
N LYS A 150 14.90 19.70 16.95
CA LYS A 150 16.37 19.66 17.15
C LYS A 150 17.15 20.32 16.02
N ASN A 151 16.55 20.47 14.84
CA ASN A 151 17.12 21.17 13.68
C ASN A 151 16.18 22.34 13.30
N PRO A 152 16.27 23.48 14.00
CA PRO A 152 15.48 24.67 13.65
C PRO A 152 15.88 25.24 12.28
#